data_AF-A0A7S2INL3-F1
#
_entry.id   AF-A0A7S2INL3-F1
#
_cell.length_a   1.000
_cell.length_b   1.000
_cell.length_c   1.000
_cell.angle_alpha   90.00
_cell.angle_beta   90.00
_cell.angle_gamma   90.00
#
_symmetry.space_group_name_H-M   'P 1'
#
loop_
_entity.id
_entity.type
_entity.pdbx_description
1 polymer ?
#
loop_
_entity_poly.entity_id
_entity_poly.type
_entity_poly.pdbx_seq_one_letter_code
_entity_poly.pdbx_strand_id
1 'polypeptide(L)'
;VHASPCCNAHACSHRLSLSANMLWLLAVSADPRAVVQINGGHVLNTLPAGFASFTFDYHPASQGTVWGPNSSILEINLTSTGLLGVARALAPAILRIGGSEAGQNVTYVGFDNKTACPKSYYYCLTRTRWDQILAFAATTGVRLMADLNIIGPAETDDWPT
;
A
#
# COMPACT_ATOMS: atom_id res chain seq x y z
N VAL A 1 -66.44 -77.12 -47.47
CA VAL A 1 -67.56 -76.38 -48.12
C VAL A 1 -67.79 -75.12 -47.32
N HIS A 2 -67.61 -73.95 -47.95
CA HIS A 2 -67.81 -72.58 -47.43
C HIS A 2 -66.87 -72.14 -46.28
N ALA A 3 -66.29 -70.95 -46.21
CA ALA A 3 -66.13 -69.81 -47.14
C ALA A 3 -65.03 -68.91 -46.53
N SER A 4 -64.20 -68.28 -47.38
CA SER A 4 -63.42 -67.06 -47.03
C SER A 4 -64.33 -65.81 -47.16
N PRO A 5 -63.88 -64.53 -47.12
CA PRO A 5 -62.62 -63.89 -46.69
C PRO A 5 -62.86 -62.57 -45.87
N CYS A 6 -61.81 -61.83 -45.50
CA CYS A 6 -61.56 -60.42 -45.95
C CYS A 6 -60.54 -59.62 -45.09
N CYS A 7 -59.54 -59.07 -45.80
CA CYS A 7 -58.88 -57.74 -45.70
C CYS A 7 -58.09 -57.35 -44.43
N ASN A 8 -56.76 -57.17 -44.51
CA ASN A 8 -55.98 -55.99 -44.96
C ASN A 8 -56.16 -54.76 -44.03
N ALA A 9 -55.21 -53.87 -43.78
CA ALA A 9 -53.76 -53.74 -43.88
C ALA A 9 -53.46 -52.31 -43.38
N HIS A 10 -52.45 -52.14 -42.52
CA HIS A 10 -51.68 -50.91 -42.24
C HIS A 10 -52.36 -49.53 -42.07
N ALA A 11 -52.17 -48.90 -40.89
CA ALA A 11 -51.82 -47.47 -40.75
C ALA A 11 -51.57 -47.13 -39.25
N CYS A 12 -50.31 -46.96 -38.83
CA CYS A 12 -49.62 -45.67 -38.74
C CYS A 12 -49.62 -45.12 -37.29
N SER A 13 -48.70 -45.65 -36.48
CA SER A 13 -48.34 -45.09 -35.16
C SER A 13 -47.33 -43.96 -35.38
N HIS A 14 -47.81 -42.71 -35.39
CA HIS A 14 -46.95 -41.54 -35.43
C HIS A 14 -46.29 -41.33 -34.07
N ARG A 15 -45.01 -41.73 -33.97
CA ARG A 15 -44.10 -41.32 -32.91
C ARG A 15 -43.74 -39.86 -33.11
N LEU A 16 -44.31 -38.96 -32.31
CA LEU A 16 -43.81 -37.60 -32.14
C LEU A 16 -42.53 -37.67 -31.28
N SER A 17 -41.38 -37.71 -31.95
CA SER A 17 -40.09 -37.46 -31.32
C SER A 17 -39.89 -35.95 -31.27
N LEU A 18 -40.11 -35.34 -30.11
CA LEU A 18 -39.59 -33.99 -29.83
C LEU A 18 -38.07 -34.10 -29.74
N SER A 19 -37.39 -33.76 -30.84
CA SER A 19 -35.96 -33.48 -30.81
C SER A 19 -35.77 -32.15 -30.08
N ALA A 20 -35.44 -32.24 -28.80
CA ALA A 20 -34.91 -31.13 -28.03
C ALA A 20 -33.56 -30.76 -28.66
N ASN A 21 -33.58 -29.84 -29.64
CA ASN A 21 -32.40 -29.09 -30.04
C ASN A 21 -32.05 -28.14 -28.88
N MET A 22 -31.47 -28.72 -27.84
CA MET A 22 -30.82 -28.00 -26.77
C MET A 22 -29.59 -27.35 -27.40
N LEU A 23 -29.80 -26.15 -27.93
CA LEU A 23 -28.76 -25.28 -28.43
C LEU A 23 -27.91 -24.90 -27.23
N TRP A 24 -26.88 -25.70 -26.98
CA TRP A 24 -25.80 -25.37 -26.07
C TRP A 24 -25.15 -24.09 -26.60
N LEU A 25 -25.57 -22.93 -26.09
CA LEU A 25 -24.75 -21.73 -26.09
C LEU A 25 -23.50 -22.10 -25.31
N LEU A 26 -22.48 -22.58 -26.04
CA LEU A 26 -21.12 -22.61 -25.56
C LEU A 26 -20.76 -21.16 -25.26
N ALA A 27 -20.89 -20.76 -24.00
CA ALA A 27 -20.27 -19.57 -23.50
C ALA A 27 -18.77 -19.76 -23.71
N VAL A 28 -18.26 -19.25 -24.83
CA VAL A 28 -16.82 -19.12 -25.04
C VAL A 28 -16.38 -18.07 -24.03
N SER A 29 -16.00 -18.55 -22.85
CA SER A 29 -15.19 -17.78 -21.92
C SER A 29 -13.89 -17.49 -22.66
N ALA A 30 -13.84 -16.35 -23.35
CA ALA A 30 -12.61 -15.83 -23.91
C ALA A 30 -11.67 -15.64 -22.71
N ASP A 31 -10.72 -16.56 -22.58
CA ASP A 31 -9.65 -16.49 -21.58
C ASP A 31 -8.94 -15.15 -21.79
N PRO A 32 -9.11 -14.17 -20.90
CA PRO A 32 -8.61 -12.84 -21.14
C PRO A 32 -7.09 -12.91 -21.13
N ARG A 33 -6.50 -12.84 -22.33
CA ARG A 33 -5.04 -12.87 -22.52
C ARG A 33 -4.53 -11.45 -22.74
N ALA A 34 -3.59 -11.05 -21.89
CA ALA A 34 -2.76 -9.87 -22.11
C ALA A 34 -1.38 -10.31 -22.61
N VAL A 35 -0.89 -9.68 -23.67
CA VAL A 35 0.48 -9.86 -24.16
C VAL A 35 1.28 -8.63 -23.76
N VAL A 36 2.30 -8.82 -22.92
CA VAL A 36 3.24 -7.76 -22.53
C VAL A 36 4.46 -7.85 -23.44
N GLN A 37 4.73 -6.80 -24.22
CA GLN A 37 5.93 -6.69 -25.03
C GLN A 37 6.96 -5.82 -24.29
N ILE A 38 8.11 -6.39 -23.95
CA ILE A 38 9.22 -5.67 -23.32
C ILE A 38 10.24 -5.34 -24.41
N ASN A 39 10.30 -4.07 -24.82
CA ASN A 39 11.30 -3.58 -25.77
C ASN A 39 12.52 -3.02 -25.01
N GLY A 40 13.54 -3.84 -24.81
CA GLY A 40 14.79 -3.44 -24.14
C GLY A 40 15.64 -2.41 -24.90
N GLY A 41 15.33 -2.12 -26.16
CA GLY A 41 16.04 -1.14 -26.98
C GLY A 41 15.60 0.31 -26.77
N HIS A 42 14.54 0.54 -25.99
CA HIS A 42 13.97 1.87 -25.77
C HIS A 42 13.90 2.19 -24.28
N VAL A 43 14.84 2.98 -23.78
CA VAL A 43 14.84 3.48 -22.40
C VAL A 43 13.98 4.75 -22.34
N LEU A 44 12.83 4.67 -21.67
CA LEU A 44 11.95 5.84 -21.45
C LEU A 44 12.56 6.84 -20.47
N ASN A 45 13.15 6.34 -19.39
CA ASN A 45 13.80 7.18 -18.38
C ASN A 45 14.82 6.36 -17.58
N THR A 46 15.78 7.05 -16.97
CA THR A 46 16.72 6.49 -16.00
C THR A 46 16.33 7.00 -14.62
N LEU A 47 16.06 6.08 -13.70
CA LEU A 47 15.64 6.43 -12.35
C LEU A 47 16.88 6.59 -11.45
N PRO A 48 16.92 7.63 -10.60
CA PRO A 48 18.05 7.84 -9.70
C PRO A 48 18.08 6.78 -8.59
N ALA A 49 19.24 6.61 -7.97
CA ALA A 49 19.36 5.85 -6.73
C ALA A 49 18.44 6.44 -5.64
N GLY A 50 17.68 5.57 -4.96
CA GLY A 50 16.65 5.97 -4.03
C GLY A 50 15.31 6.34 -4.66
N PHE A 51 15.07 5.98 -5.93
CA PHE A 51 13.73 6.08 -6.50
C PHE A 51 12.69 5.33 -5.67
N ALA A 52 13.02 4.10 -5.23
CA ALA A 52 12.25 3.39 -4.21
C ALA A 52 12.70 3.88 -2.83
N SER A 53 11.80 4.56 -2.12
CA SER A 53 12.04 5.22 -0.83
C SER A 53 10.89 4.96 0.12
N PHE A 54 11.05 5.31 1.40
CA PHE A 54 10.06 5.03 2.43
C PHE A 54 9.97 6.15 3.46
N THR A 55 8.95 6.09 4.31
CA THR A 55 8.66 7.13 5.28
C THR A 55 8.52 6.58 6.69
N PHE A 56 8.84 7.41 7.68
CA PHE A 56 8.34 7.26 9.04
C PHE A 56 7.50 8.48 9.39
N ASP A 57 6.33 8.22 9.95
CA ASP A 57 5.36 9.26 10.31
C ASP A 57 5.45 9.62 11.81
N TYR A 58 4.87 10.76 12.15
CA TYR A 58 4.63 11.19 13.51
C TYR A 58 3.18 10.89 13.88
N HIS A 59 2.95 9.94 14.78
CA HIS A 59 1.59 9.66 15.26
C HIS A 59 1.61 9.20 16.72
N PRO A 60 0.66 9.63 17.56
CA PRO A 60 0.59 9.18 18.94
C PRO A 60 0.08 7.75 19.03
N ALA A 61 0.42 7.06 20.13
CA ALA A 61 -0.05 5.71 20.43
C ALA A 61 -1.60 5.57 20.40
N SER A 62 -2.36 6.66 20.56
CA SER A 62 -3.82 6.66 20.40
C SER A 62 -4.28 6.32 18.98
N GLN A 63 -3.43 6.47 17.97
CA GLN A 63 -3.64 6.01 16.59
C GLN A 63 -3.10 4.58 16.35
N GLY A 64 -2.65 3.90 17.41
CA GLY A 64 -1.96 2.61 17.33
C GLY A 64 -2.81 1.44 16.81
N THR A 65 -4.15 1.56 16.74
CA THR A 65 -4.99 0.55 16.08
C THR A 65 -4.81 0.53 14.56
N VAL A 66 -4.37 1.65 13.97
CA VAL A 66 -4.09 1.77 12.54
C VAL A 66 -2.62 1.47 12.25
N TRP A 67 -1.71 2.03 13.05
CA TRP A 67 -0.29 2.05 12.75
C TRP A 67 0.57 1.12 13.62
N GLY A 68 0.04 0.63 14.74
CA GLY A 68 0.80 0.00 15.82
C GLY A 68 1.26 1.04 16.87
N PRO A 69 1.32 0.66 18.17
CA PRO A 69 1.50 1.63 19.26
C PRO A 69 2.88 2.31 19.31
N ASN A 70 3.90 1.75 18.64
CA ASN A 70 5.28 2.25 18.68
C ASN A 70 5.86 2.49 17.27
N SER A 71 5.04 2.63 16.24
CA SER A 71 5.54 2.81 14.87
C SER A 71 5.87 4.26 14.51
N SER A 72 5.60 5.19 15.41
CA SER A 72 5.96 6.60 15.26
C SER A 72 7.47 6.77 15.24
N ILE A 73 7.97 7.72 14.44
CA ILE A 73 9.40 8.06 14.44
C ILE A 73 9.89 8.54 15.80
N LEU A 74 9.01 8.95 16.72
CA LEU A 74 9.38 9.32 18.08
C LEU A 74 9.64 8.12 19.00
N GLU A 75 9.11 6.95 18.67
CA GLU A 75 9.04 5.80 19.59
C GLU A 75 9.63 4.51 19.01
N ILE A 76 9.65 4.36 17.68
CA ILE A 76 10.08 3.13 17.02
C ILE A 76 11.50 2.72 17.44
N ASN A 77 11.70 1.42 17.68
CA ASN A 77 13.00 0.90 18.03
C ASN A 77 13.93 0.85 16.80
N LEU A 78 14.70 1.93 16.61
CA LEU A 78 15.65 2.09 15.51
C LEU A 78 16.87 1.15 15.59
N THR A 79 17.07 0.44 16.69
CA THR A 79 18.16 -0.55 16.83
C THR A 79 17.69 -1.99 16.62
N SER A 80 16.40 -2.19 16.34
CA SER A 80 15.85 -3.51 16.02
C SER A 80 16.59 -4.15 14.84
N THR A 81 17.09 -5.38 15.03
CA THR A 81 17.82 -6.12 13.99
C THR A 81 16.98 -6.32 12.73
N GLY A 82 15.68 -6.58 12.89
CA GLY A 82 14.74 -6.72 11.77
C GLY A 82 14.57 -5.42 10.99
N LEU A 83 14.37 -4.30 11.69
CA LEU A 83 14.21 -3.00 11.04
C LEU A 83 15.48 -2.57 10.31
N LEU A 84 16.65 -2.75 10.95
CA LEU A 84 17.95 -2.49 10.33
C LEU A 84 18.18 -3.36 9.09
N GLY A 85 17.81 -4.64 9.14
CA GLY A 85 17.92 -5.57 8.01
C GLY A 85 17.08 -5.12 6.81
N VAL A 86 15.80 -4.79 7.05
CA VAL A 86 14.90 -4.32 5.99
C VAL A 86 15.37 -2.98 5.42
N ALA A 87 15.73 -2.01 6.27
CA ALA A 87 16.19 -0.71 5.80
C ALA A 87 17.48 -0.79 4.97
N ARG A 88 18.43 -1.66 5.34
CA ARG A 88 19.64 -1.93 4.53
C ARG A 88 19.30 -2.56 3.19
N ALA A 89 18.32 -3.47 3.14
CA ALA A 89 17.90 -4.10 1.89
C ALA A 89 17.25 -3.11 0.91
N LEU A 90 16.71 -2.00 1.42
CA LEU A 90 16.18 -0.90 0.61
C LEU A 90 17.24 0.11 0.18
N ALA A 91 18.45 0.08 0.76
CA ALA A 91 19.51 1.02 0.39
C ALA A 91 20.03 0.73 -1.04
N PRO A 92 20.33 1.77 -1.85
CA PRO A 92 20.20 3.20 -1.55
C PRO A 92 18.73 3.67 -1.60
N ALA A 93 18.25 4.27 -0.51
CA ALA A 93 16.91 4.83 -0.36
C ALA A 93 16.96 6.19 0.35
N ILE A 94 15.86 6.94 0.24
CA ILE A 94 15.57 8.10 1.07
C ILE A 94 14.56 7.67 2.13
N LEU A 95 14.88 7.93 3.40
CA LEU A 95 13.92 7.91 4.49
C LEU A 95 13.39 9.33 4.68
N ARG A 96 12.12 9.55 4.33
CA ARG A 96 11.42 10.79 4.70
C ARG A 96 10.84 10.64 6.10
N ILE A 97 11.15 11.60 6.96
CA ILE A 97 10.51 11.75 8.27
C ILE A 97 9.59 12.96 8.16
N GLY A 98 8.29 12.70 8.18
CA GLY A 98 7.31 13.70 7.80
C GLY A 98 5.89 13.22 8.03
N GLY A 99 4.93 13.95 7.48
CA GLY A 99 3.50 13.74 7.74
C GLY A 99 2.81 15.08 7.95
N SER A 100 1.48 15.06 8.10
CA SER A 100 0.72 16.29 8.34
C SER A 100 1.17 16.94 9.65
N GLU A 101 1.50 16.12 10.63
CA GLU A 101 1.96 16.46 11.96
C GLU A 101 3.35 17.10 11.96
N ALA A 102 4.22 16.74 11.00
CA ALA A 102 5.56 17.31 10.91
C ALA A 102 5.54 18.81 10.60
N GLY A 103 4.61 19.24 9.75
CA GLY A 103 4.49 20.64 9.31
C GLY A 103 3.86 21.59 10.33
N GLN A 104 3.13 21.08 11.33
CA GLN A 104 2.29 21.88 12.23
C GLN A 104 2.43 21.54 13.73
N ASN A 105 2.95 20.37 14.08
CA ASN A 105 2.99 19.91 15.48
C ASN A 105 4.41 19.63 15.97
N VAL A 106 5.38 19.34 15.11
CA VAL A 106 6.69 18.94 15.62
C VAL A 106 7.40 20.11 16.31
N THR A 107 7.75 19.93 17.58
CA THR A 107 8.54 20.87 18.37
C THR A 107 9.93 20.29 18.61
N TYR A 108 10.97 21.06 18.30
CA TYR A 108 12.37 20.66 18.45
C TYR A 108 12.89 21.03 19.84
N VAL A 109 13.21 20.04 20.66
CA VAL A 109 13.61 20.22 22.06
C VAL A 109 15.10 19.94 22.23
N GLY A 110 15.82 20.88 22.85
CA GLY A 110 17.25 20.75 23.13
C GLY A 110 18.21 21.18 22.01
N PHE A 111 17.73 21.91 20.99
CA PHE A 111 18.56 22.42 19.90
C PHE A 111 19.06 23.86 20.12
N ASP A 112 18.33 24.71 20.86
CA ASP A 112 18.66 26.14 21.07
C ASP A 112 18.37 26.63 22.49
N ASN A 113 18.77 25.88 23.53
CA ASN A 113 18.39 26.16 24.93
C ASN A 113 16.87 26.20 25.20
N LYS A 114 16.05 25.78 24.24
CA LYS A 114 14.59 25.67 24.40
C LYS A 114 14.25 24.67 25.50
N THR A 115 13.38 25.12 26.39
CA THR A 115 12.86 24.42 27.55
C THR A 115 12.13 23.14 27.17
N ALA A 116 12.10 22.22 28.14
CA ALA A 116 11.54 20.88 28.03
C ALA A 116 10.21 20.81 27.25
N CYS A 117 9.97 19.65 26.65
CA CYS A 117 8.70 19.35 25.98
C CYS A 117 7.51 19.75 26.88
N PRO A 118 6.54 20.54 26.38
CA PRO A 118 5.38 20.91 27.18
C PRO A 118 4.70 19.67 27.75
N LYS A 119 4.22 19.76 29.00
CA LYS A 119 3.53 18.65 29.64
C LYS A 119 2.35 18.23 28.76
N SER A 120 2.19 16.92 28.53
CA SER A 120 1.16 16.32 27.65
C SER A 120 1.31 16.59 26.14
N TYR A 121 2.39 17.21 25.66
CA TYR A 121 2.64 17.35 24.24
C TYR A 121 3.41 16.17 23.66
N TYR A 122 2.84 15.52 22.65
CA TYR A 122 3.41 14.30 22.06
C TYR A 122 4.53 14.59 21.06
N TYR A 123 4.37 15.61 20.21
CA TYR A 123 5.18 15.83 19.01
C TYR A 123 6.54 16.49 19.26
N CYS A 124 7.20 16.15 20.38
CA CYS A 124 8.51 16.67 20.72
C CYS A 124 9.62 15.81 20.14
N LEU A 125 10.30 16.33 19.11
CA LEU A 125 11.55 15.75 18.63
C LEU A 125 12.71 16.23 19.51
N THR A 126 13.17 15.38 20.41
CA THR A 126 14.30 15.68 21.29
C THR A 126 15.63 15.53 20.55
N ARG A 127 16.67 16.22 21.02
CA ARG A 127 18.04 16.06 20.51
C ARG A 127 18.51 14.60 20.55
N THR A 128 18.30 13.91 21.66
CA THR A 128 18.66 12.49 21.80
C THR A 128 17.97 11.62 20.75
N ARG A 129 16.68 11.86 20.49
CA ARG A 129 15.95 11.09 19.48
C ARG A 129 16.44 11.39 18.07
N TRP A 130 16.76 12.64 17.78
CA TRP A 130 17.38 13.02 16.51
C TRP A 130 18.73 12.34 16.27
N ASP A 131 19.58 12.27 17.29
CA ASP A 131 20.87 11.58 17.18
C ASP A 131 20.68 10.07 16.90
N GLN A 132 19.65 9.43 17.49
CA GLN A 132 19.27 8.04 17.15
C GLN A 132 18.82 7.88 15.69
N ILE A 133 18.07 8.86 15.16
CA ILE A 133 17.64 8.89 13.76
C ILE A 133 18.84 9.01 12.82
N LEU A 134 19.78 9.92 13.12
CA LEU A 134 21.03 10.07 12.37
C LEU A 134 21.85 8.78 12.39
N ALA A 135 21.96 8.14 13.57
CA ALA A 135 22.67 6.86 13.71
C ALA A 135 22.00 5.74 12.90
N PHE A 136 20.67 5.68 12.88
CA PHE A 136 19.91 4.73 12.05
C PHE A 136 20.22 4.91 10.56
N ALA A 137 20.18 6.15 10.08
CA ALA A 137 20.46 6.46 8.68
C ALA A 137 21.89 6.07 8.28
N ALA A 138 22.87 6.45 9.11
CA ALA A 138 24.27 6.06 8.90
C ALA A 138 24.46 4.54 8.91
N THR A 139 23.79 3.82 9.82
CA THR A 139 23.91 2.36 9.99
C THR A 139 23.25 1.57 8.86
N THR A 140 22.25 2.14 8.20
CA THR A 140 21.45 1.47 7.15
C THR A 140 21.83 1.92 5.74
N GLY A 141 22.54 3.04 5.60
CA GLY A 141 22.91 3.59 4.30
C GLY A 141 21.79 4.37 3.60
N VAL A 142 20.69 4.66 4.31
CA VAL A 142 19.61 5.51 3.79
C VAL A 142 19.96 6.98 3.98
N ARG A 143 19.48 7.83 3.08
CA ARG A 143 19.59 9.29 3.19
C ARG A 143 18.35 9.83 3.89
N LEU A 144 18.52 10.82 4.77
CA LEU A 144 17.39 11.44 5.46
C LEU A 144 16.83 12.62 4.67
N MET A 145 15.51 12.71 4.66
CA MET A 145 14.74 13.89 4.29
C MET A 145 13.82 14.19 5.48
N ALA A 146 13.94 15.36 6.10
CA ALA A 146 13.12 15.72 7.25
C ALA A 146 12.21 16.89 6.88
N ASP A 147 10.92 16.72 7.12
CA ASP A 147 9.95 17.82 7.04
C ASP A 147 10.18 18.76 8.23
N LEU A 148 10.15 20.06 7.98
CA LEU A 148 10.29 21.08 9.01
C LEU A 148 8.92 21.63 9.40
N ASN A 149 8.73 21.87 10.69
CA ASN A 149 7.58 22.62 11.17
C ASN A 149 7.75 24.09 10.78
N ILE A 150 7.04 24.51 9.74
CA ILE A 150 7.08 25.88 9.20
C ILE A 150 5.89 26.74 9.65
N ILE A 151 4.88 26.12 10.27
CA ILE A 151 3.67 26.81 10.75
C ILE A 151 3.85 27.20 12.23
N GLY A 152 4.54 26.38 13.01
CA GLY A 152 4.55 26.45 14.48
C GLY A 152 3.52 25.50 15.07
N PRO A 153 3.54 25.24 16.39
CA PRO A 153 2.49 24.47 17.05
C PRO A 153 1.14 25.13 16.76
N ALA A 154 0.18 24.36 16.24
CA ALA A 154 -1.15 24.86 15.90
C ALA A 154 -1.87 25.47 17.11
N GLU A 155 -1.68 26.78 17.34
CA GLU A 155 -2.49 27.57 18.26
C GLU A 155 -3.36 28.63 17.54
N THR A 156 -3.15 28.89 16.24
CA THR A 156 -3.97 29.85 15.48
C THR A 156 -4.17 29.40 14.03
N ASP A 157 -5.43 29.50 13.60
CA ASP A 157 -6.04 29.86 12.31
C ASP A 157 -5.19 30.44 11.15
N ASP A 158 -3.94 30.02 10.97
CA ASP A 158 -2.99 30.56 9.99
C ASP A 158 -3.21 30.11 8.53
N TRP A 159 -4.38 29.55 8.20
CA TRP A 159 -4.80 29.43 6.81
C TRP A 159 -5.60 30.68 6.43
N PRO A 160 -5.16 31.52 5.49
CA PRO A 160 -6.01 32.56 4.95
C PRO A 160 -7.19 31.87 4.26
N THR A 161 -8.35 31.90 4.91
CA THR A 161 -9.65 31.57 4.30
C THR A 161 -9.98 32.53 3.17
#